data_AF-A0A9J5ZYK1-F1
#
_entry.id   AF-A0A9J5ZYK1-F1
#
_cell.length_a   1.000
_cell.length_b   1.000
_cell.length_c   1.000
_cell.angle_alpha   90.00
_cell.angle_beta   90.00
_cell.angle_gamma   90.00
#
_symmetry.space_group_name_H-M   'P 1'
#
loop_
_entity.id
_entity.type
_entity.pdbx_description
1 polymer ?
#
loop_
_entity_poly.entity_id
_entity_poly.type
_entity_poly.pdbx_seq_one_letter_code
_entity_poly.pdbx_strand_id
1 'polypeptide(L)'
;METHSHIRDLRSQNSSLLAEIEILRSSNQNLQSELTQKDELHQIQLQKDDVLKQYVDLSEAIKEVSEERDTLLLAIQRLEDDFRRRGMGFYEERERIRIELEVSRKKAEELLDEKKEQSEVCSRNLEIVQSAKHGLLRLVENLDLCVHRSGNSELKHEKKDEKTKLLNEKSAVFSVVLELVNLVEEKWGECEEMRKKEKRELENSVASLEEENRDITSLLKIALVEKEAAEKSLNRLRGNSEQKKAAILQIAERGLQKVGFGLGFGFMMGSATSETPSDNLDSDSNVKSDNDECQEAVTLASTVETITKKLRVEITQLQRSLEESRSDMEFLQHLSDKQSKKLAENIINIKELEDKKMMLTQKVEEFMIENKESEEEISRWREACEMEVEAGKKAINEHKELVNILKQELEKTRAALHISNCKLQLKDEIEAASIAAREAAERSLQLADSRATELRKQIEELTRQLEVAEKKERINRRRVRHVCWPMRALKFCPATNTTGIRNVTQMLPEMHTLSVNI
;
A
#
# COMPACT_ATOMS: atom_id res chain seq x y z
N MET A 1 111.73 -51.10 96.50
CA MET A 1 111.52 -51.34 95.05
C MET A 1 110.02 -51.46 94.67
N GLU A 2 109.07 -51.30 95.59
CA GLU A 2 107.63 -51.57 95.33
C GLU A 2 106.80 -50.35 94.89
N THR A 3 107.26 -49.12 95.11
CA THR A 3 106.50 -47.88 94.77
C THR A 3 106.53 -47.52 93.28
N HIS A 4 107.53 -47.98 92.53
CA HIS A 4 107.62 -47.76 91.08
C HIS A 4 106.71 -48.69 90.27
N SER A 5 106.30 -49.84 90.84
CA SER A 5 105.37 -50.77 90.21
C SER A 5 103.96 -50.18 90.17
N HIS A 6 103.49 -49.65 91.30
CA HIS A 6 102.13 -49.12 91.43
C HIS A 6 101.85 -47.87 90.59
N ILE A 7 102.83 -46.98 90.44
CA ILE A 7 102.71 -45.79 89.57
C ILE A 7 102.69 -46.20 88.09
N ARG A 8 103.37 -47.30 87.72
CA ARG A 8 103.35 -47.83 86.36
C ARG A 8 102.00 -48.48 86.04
N ASP A 9 101.42 -49.21 86.99
CA ASP A 9 100.10 -49.82 86.87
C ASP A 9 98.96 -48.78 86.79
N LEU A 10 99.05 -47.69 87.57
CA LEU A 10 98.10 -46.58 87.47
C LEU A 10 98.21 -45.83 86.15
N ARG A 11 99.42 -45.70 85.58
CA ARG A 11 99.62 -45.10 84.26
C ARG A 11 99.09 -45.97 83.14
N SER A 12 99.27 -47.30 83.21
CA SER A 12 98.70 -48.21 82.22
C SER A 12 97.17 -48.22 82.29
N GLN A 13 96.58 -48.24 83.50
CA GLN A 13 95.13 -48.07 83.68
C GLN A 13 94.61 -46.74 83.13
N ASN A 14 95.27 -45.62 83.43
CA ASN A 14 94.87 -44.32 82.88
C ASN A 14 95.00 -44.25 81.35
N SER A 15 96.03 -44.87 80.76
CA SER A 15 96.14 -44.95 79.30
C SER A 15 95.05 -45.83 78.68
N SER A 16 94.65 -46.90 79.36
CA SER A 16 93.54 -47.77 78.94
C SER A 16 92.20 -47.03 79.01
N LEU A 17 91.95 -46.29 80.10
CA LEU A 17 90.74 -45.48 80.26
C LEU A 17 90.68 -44.34 79.25
N LEU A 18 91.80 -43.70 78.92
CA LEU A 18 91.84 -42.69 77.87
C LEU A 18 91.54 -43.27 76.49
N ALA A 19 92.08 -44.46 76.18
CA ALA A 19 91.75 -45.16 74.94
C ALA A 19 90.26 -45.52 74.87
N GLU A 20 89.68 -45.97 75.98
CA GLU A 20 88.25 -46.29 76.08
C GLU A 20 87.37 -45.04 75.93
N ILE A 21 87.74 -43.92 76.53
CA ILE A 21 87.05 -42.62 76.36
C ILE A 21 87.13 -42.14 74.90
N GLU A 22 88.26 -42.34 74.22
CA GLU A 22 88.42 -41.93 72.83
C GLU A 22 87.60 -42.84 71.88
N ILE A 23 87.48 -44.13 72.19
CA ILE A 23 86.57 -45.07 71.51
C ILE A 23 85.11 -44.65 71.73
N LEU A 24 84.73 -44.28 72.95
CA LEU A 24 83.37 -43.81 73.24
C LEU A 24 83.07 -42.47 72.56
N ARG A 25 84.03 -41.54 72.49
CA ARG A 25 83.87 -40.28 71.74
C ARG A 25 83.65 -40.51 70.27
N SER A 26 84.48 -41.35 69.65
CA SER A 26 84.35 -41.67 68.22
C SER A 26 83.05 -42.40 67.94
N SER A 27 82.62 -43.32 68.81
CA SER A 27 81.30 -43.95 68.73
C SER A 27 80.15 -42.94 68.86
N ASN A 28 80.23 -42.00 69.79
CA ASN A 28 79.19 -40.98 69.99
C ASN A 28 79.14 -39.97 68.83
N GLN A 29 80.29 -39.60 68.25
CA GLN A 29 80.34 -38.81 67.00
C GLN A 29 79.72 -39.56 65.82
N ASN A 30 79.98 -40.86 65.68
CA ASN A 30 79.32 -41.68 64.66
C ASN A 30 77.80 -41.72 64.85
N LEU A 31 77.32 -41.95 66.08
CA LEU A 31 75.89 -41.94 66.39
C LEU A 31 75.24 -40.58 66.13
N GLN A 32 75.93 -39.48 66.44
CA GLN A 32 75.46 -38.14 66.08
C GLN A 32 75.37 -37.95 64.55
N SER A 33 76.35 -38.44 63.79
CA SER A 33 76.31 -38.38 62.33
C SER A 33 75.17 -39.22 61.73
N GLU A 34 74.93 -40.42 62.27
CA GLU A 34 73.81 -41.28 61.86
C GLU A 34 72.45 -40.66 62.21
N LEU A 35 72.34 -39.99 63.36
CA LEU A 35 71.13 -39.29 63.75
C LEU A 35 70.84 -38.12 62.79
N THR A 36 71.85 -37.31 62.47
CA THR A 36 71.68 -36.21 61.50
C THR A 36 71.29 -36.71 60.11
N GLN A 37 71.88 -37.82 59.64
CA GLN A 37 71.51 -38.42 58.36
C GLN A 37 70.07 -38.96 58.37
N LYS A 38 69.60 -39.50 59.50
CA LYS A 38 68.21 -39.94 59.65
C LYS A 38 67.24 -38.76 59.64
N ASP A 39 67.59 -37.64 60.28
CA ASP A 39 66.77 -36.43 60.28
C ASP A 39 66.65 -35.84 58.86
N GLU A 40 67.75 -35.80 58.10
CA GLU A 40 67.75 -35.41 56.68
C GLU A 40 66.89 -36.34 55.82
N LEU A 41 67.00 -37.66 56.02
CA LEU A 41 66.15 -38.65 55.34
C LEU A 41 64.66 -38.46 55.65
N HIS A 42 64.32 -38.19 56.92
CA HIS A 42 62.95 -37.89 57.32
C HIS A 42 62.43 -36.61 56.66
N GLN A 43 63.27 -35.57 56.55
CA GLN A 43 62.89 -34.31 55.91
C GLN A 43 62.67 -34.49 54.40
N ILE A 44 63.53 -35.26 53.72
CA ILE A 44 63.35 -35.60 52.29
C ILE A 44 62.07 -36.41 52.09
N GLN A 45 61.78 -37.35 52.98
CA GLN A 45 60.56 -38.16 52.92
C GLN A 45 59.30 -37.29 53.07
N LEU A 46 59.30 -36.35 54.02
CA LEU A 46 58.19 -35.41 54.22
C LEU A 46 57.97 -34.53 52.98
N GLN A 47 59.05 -33.99 52.39
CA GLN A 47 58.97 -33.20 51.16
C GLN A 47 58.43 -34.02 49.99
N LYS A 48 58.83 -35.29 49.87
CA LYS A 48 58.34 -36.19 48.84
C LYS A 48 56.83 -36.45 49.00
N ASP A 49 56.36 -36.65 50.22
CA ASP A 49 54.95 -36.88 50.52
C ASP A 49 54.10 -35.62 50.21
N ASP A 50 54.63 -34.43 50.53
CA ASP A 50 53.98 -33.14 50.17
C ASP A 50 53.90 -32.93 48.65
N VAL A 51 54.97 -33.25 47.90
CA VAL A 51 54.97 -33.17 46.43
C VAL A 51 54.01 -34.19 45.82
N LEU A 52 53.92 -35.39 46.39
CA LEU A 52 52.97 -36.41 45.95
C LEU A 52 51.52 -35.94 46.16
N LYS A 53 51.24 -35.29 47.30
CA LYS A 53 49.93 -34.72 47.56
C LYS A 53 49.57 -33.62 46.54
N GLN A 54 50.49 -32.68 46.30
CA GLN A 54 50.31 -31.65 45.28
C GLN A 54 50.09 -32.23 43.88
N TYR A 55 50.80 -33.31 43.53
CA TYR A 55 50.62 -33.98 42.25
C TYR A 55 49.22 -34.62 42.11
N VAL A 56 48.70 -35.22 43.18
CA VAL A 56 47.34 -35.78 43.20
C VAL A 56 46.30 -34.66 43.05
N ASP A 57 46.42 -33.60 43.84
CA ASP A 57 45.50 -32.44 43.79
C ASP A 57 45.50 -31.80 42.39
N LEU A 58 46.68 -31.64 41.78
CA LEU A 58 46.81 -31.10 40.41
C LEU A 58 46.19 -32.03 39.36
N SER A 59 46.36 -33.35 39.51
CA SER A 59 45.77 -34.35 38.61
C SER A 59 44.24 -34.35 38.68
N GLU A 60 43.67 -34.16 39.87
CA GLU A 60 42.24 -34.02 40.08
C GLU A 60 41.71 -32.73 39.43
N ALA A 61 42.37 -31.59 39.67
CA ALA A 61 42.02 -30.32 39.01
C ALA A 61 42.09 -30.40 37.48
N ILE A 62 43.07 -31.10 36.91
CA ILE A 62 43.17 -31.31 35.45
C ILE A 62 41.99 -32.13 34.92
N LYS A 63 41.51 -33.13 35.68
CA LYS A 63 40.33 -33.92 35.30
C LYS A 63 39.08 -33.07 35.32
N GLU A 64 38.85 -32.31 36.38
CA GLU A 64 37.71 -31.39 36.49
C GLU A 64 37.67 -30.39 35.32
N VAL A 65 38.80 -29.73 35.03
CA VAL A 65 38.91 -28.80 33.89
C VAL A 65 38.69 -29.51 32.55
N SER A 66 39.10 -30.77 32.42
CA SER A 66 38.87 -31.55 31.19
C SER A 66 37.38 -31.91 31.02
N GLU A 67 36.69 -32.27 32.10
CA GLU A 67 35.25 -32.52 32.09
C GLU A 67 34.48 -31.25 31.75
N GLU A 68 34.83 -30.11 32.38
CA GLU A 68 34.25 -28.80 32.05
C GLU A 68 34.47 -28.44 30.57
N ARG A 69 35.69 -28.60 30.05
CA ARG A 69 35.99 -28.38 28.63
C ARG A 69 35.08 -29.24 27.74
N ASP A 70 34.93 -30.52 28.05
CA ASP A 70 34.13 -31.43 27.22
C ASP A 70 32.64 -31.08 27.27
N THR A 71 32.13 -30.63 28.42
CA THR A 71 30.76 -30.10 28.52
C THR A 71 30.56 -28.82 27.70
N LEU A 72 31.54 -27.91 27.70
CA LEU A 72 31.51 -26.68 26.90
C LEU A 72 31.57 -26.99 25.40
N LEU A 73 32.39 -27.94 24.97
CA LEU A 73 32.44 -28.37 23.57
C LEU A 73 31.09 -28.92 23.09
N LEU A 74 30.43 -29.74 23.92
CA LEU A 74 29.08 -30.22 23.61
C LEU A 74 28.04 -29.09 23.57
N ALA A 75 28.15 -28.10 24.47
CA ALA A 75 27.27 -26.94 24.46
C ALA A 75 27.45 -26.08 23.20
N ILE A 76 28.69 -25.84 22.77
CA ILE A 76 29.01 -25.13 21.52
C ILE A 76 28.42 -25.87 20.33
N GLN A 77 28.62 -27.19 20.24
CA GLN A 77 28.11 -27.97 19.12
C GLN A 77 26.58 -27.93 19.02
N ARG A 78 25.87 -28.00 20.16
CA ARG A 78 24.40 -27.84 20.20
C ARG A 78 23.96 -26.46 19.72
N LEU A 79 24.65 -25.40 20.15
CA LEU A 79 24.36 -24.04 19.70
C LEU A 79 24.58 -23.90 18.19
N GLU A 80 25.66 -24.45 17.65
CA GLU A 80 25.91 -24.44 16.21
C GLU A 80 24.81 -25.17 15.43
N ASP A 81 24.35 -26.33 15.92
CA ASP A 81 23.25 -27.07 15.31
C ASP A 81 21.94 -26.27 15.35
N ASP A 82 21.66 -25.56 16.45
CA ASP A 82 20.50 -24.68 16.57
C ASP A 82 20.61 -23.46 15.65
N PHE A 83 21.80 -22.90 15.46
CA PHE A 83 22.04 -21.83 14.49
C PHE A 83 21.87 -22.34 13.05
N ARG A 84 22.38 -23.54 12.73
CA ARG A 84 22.18 -24.17 11.42
C ARG A 84 20.69 -24.39 11.13
N ARG A 85 19.93 -24.94 12.09
CA ARG A 85 18.49 -25.16 11.97
C ARG A 85 17.70 -23.87 11.80
N ARG A 86 17.98 -22.85 12.62
CA ARG A 86 17.35 -21.53 12.48
C ARG A 86 17.70 -20.87 11.14
N GLY A 87 18.95 -20.98 10.71
CA GLY A 87 19.41 -20.49 9.41
C GLY A 87 18.58 -21.07 8.26
N MET A 88 18.39 -22.39 8.23
CA MET A 88 17.56 -23.05 7.22
C MET A 88 16.12 -22.54 7.22
N GLY A 89 15.50 -22.40 8.39
CA GLY A 89 14.15 -21.84 8.51
C GLY A 89 14.04 -20.42 7.96
N PHE A 90 15.04 -19.56 8.21
CA PHE A 90 15.07 -18.22 7.62
C PHE A 90 15.23 -18.23 6.09
N TYR A 91 16.00 -19.17 5.53
CA TYR A 91 16.13 -19.32 4.07
C TYR A 91 14.80 -19.75 3.43
N GLU A 92 14.12 -20.72 4.01
CA GLU A 92 12.81 -21.19 3.53
C GLU A 92 11.75 -20.08 3.57
N GLU A 93 11.69 -19.33 4.68
CA GLU A 93 10.75 -18.21 4.82
C GLU A 93 11.07 -17.08 3.83
N ARG A 94 12.36 -16.77 3.64
CA ARG A 94 12.79 -15.76 2.66
C ARG A 94 12.42 -16.17 1.24
N GLU A 95 12.54 -17.44 0.90
CA GLU A 95 12.15 -17.94 -0.43
C GLU A 95 10.63 -17.91 -0.61
N ARG A 96 9.86 -18.26 0.43
CA ARG A 96 8.40 -18.14 0.44
C ARG A 96 7.96 -16.71 0.17
N ILE A 97 8.49 -15.75 0.92
CA ILE A 97 8.20 -14.31 0.75
C ILE A 97 8.58 -13.85 -0.66
N ARG A 98 9.73 -14.31 -1.19
CA ARG A 98 10.14 -13.97 -2.58
C ARG A 98 9.11 -14.47 -3.60
N ILE A 99 8.63 -15.71 -3.46
CA ILE A 99 7.63 -16.28 -4.37
C ILE A 99 6.31 -15.51 -4.26
N GLU A 100 5.86 -15.17 -3.06
CA GLU A 100 4.63 -14.38 -2.86
C GLU A 100 4.73 -12.96 -3.43
N LEU A 101 5.89 -12.31 -3.26
CA LEU A 101 6.17 -11.02 -3.88
C LEU A 101 6.15 -11.12 -5.41
N GLU A 102 6.69 -12.19 -5.97
CA GLU A 102 6.69 -12.43 -7.41
C GLU A 102 5.28 -12.61 -7.97
N VAL A 103 4.43 -13.36 -7.27
CA VAL A 103 3.01 -13.53 -7.62
C VAL A 103 2.26 -12.20 -7.53
N SER A 104 2.48 -11.45 -6.45
CA SER A 104 1.84 -10.15 -6.23
C SER A 104 2.24 -9.13 -7.30
N ARG A 105 3.52 -9.15 -7.71
CA ARG A 105 4.06 -8.32 -8.79
C ARG A 105 3.39 -8.62 -10.13
N LYS A 106 3.27 -9.90 -10.49
CA LYS A 106 2.58 -10.31 -11.72
C LYS A 106 1.12 -9.90 -11.73
N LYS A 107 0.41 -10.08 -10.60
CA LYS A 107 -0.98 -9.64 -10.48
C LYS A 107 -1.12 -8.11 -10.62
N ALA A 108 -0.16 -7.34 -10.11
CA ALA A 108 -0.14 -5.90 -10.28
C ALA A 108 0.11 -5.50 -11.76
N GLU A 109 0.99 -6.21 -12.47
CA GLU A 109 1.21 -6.03 -13.91
C GLU A 109 -0.07 -6.32 -14.71
N GLU A 110 -0.77 -7.43 -14.44
CA GLU A 110 -2.05 -7.77 -15.08
C GLU A 110 -3.11 -6.68 -14.87
N LEU A 111 -3.25 -6.17 -13.65
CA LEU A 111 -4.21 -5.08 -13.34
C LEU A 111 -3.83 -3.76 -14.04
N LEU A 112 -2.55 -3.48 -14.24
CA LEU A 112 -2.09 -2.31 -14.98
C LEU A 112 -2.42 -2.43 -16.47
N ASP A 113 -2.23 -3.61 -17.04
CA ASP A 113 -2.60 -3.89 -18.44
C ASP A 113 -4.12 -3.80 -18.65
N GLU A 114 -4.93 -4.37 -17.76
CA GLU A 114 -6.40 -4.25 -17.80
C GLU A 114 -6.84 -2.78 -17.70
N LYS A 115 -6.25 -2.01 -16.79
CA LYS A 115 -6.54 -0.58 -16.66
C LYS A 115 -6.14 0.21 -17.92
N LYS A 116 -5.05 -0.16 -18.58
CA LYS A 116 -4.63 0.46 -19.84
C LYS A 116 -5.65 0.16 -20.94
N GLU A 117 -6.09 -1.08 -21.07
CA GLU A 117 -7.15 -1.46 -22.02
C GLU A 117 -8.45 -0.70 -21.75
N GLN A 118 -8.90 -0.64 -20.48
CA GLN A 118 -10.06 0.15 -20.08
C GLN A 118 -9.92 1.64 -20.42
N SER A 119 -8.72 2.21 -20.25
CA SER A 119 -8.42 3.60 -20.61
C SER A 119 -8.53 3.85 -22.12
N GLU A 120 -8.07 2.91 -22.94
CA GLU A 120 -8.20 2.98 -24.40
C GLU A 120 -9.66 2.91 -24.83
N VAL A 121 -10.44 1.96 -24.30
CA VAL A 121 -11.89 1.84 -24.57
C VAL A 121 -12.63 3.13 -24.18
N CYS A 122 -12.33 3.65 -22.99
CA CYS A 122 -12.85 4.92 -22.51
C CYS A 122 -12.57 6.10 -23.45
N SER A 123 -11.38 6.13 -24.06
CA SER A 123 -10.97 7.20 -24.97
C SER A 123 -11.73 7.12 -26.30
N ARG A 124 -11.86 5.91 -26.87
CA ARG A 124 -12.69 5.66 -28.06
C ARG A 124 -14.16 6.04 -27.81
N ASN A 125 -14.71 5.68 -26.65
CA ASN A 125 -16.08 6.05 -26.29
C ASN A 125 -16.25 7.57 -26.18
N LEU A 126 -15.27 8.29 -25.62
CA LEU A 126 -15.31 9.75 -25.56
C LEU A 126 -15.31 10.38 -26.96
N GLU A 127 -14.51 9.86 -27.90
CA GLU A 127 -14.50 10.31 -29.29
C GLU A 127 -15.87 10.10 -29.99
N ILE A 128 -16.51 8.96 -29.75
CA ILE A 128 -17.85 8.66 -30.27
C ILE A 128 -18.88 9.65 -29.71
N VAL A 129 -18.86 9.90 -28.39
CA VAL A 129 -19.80 10.80 -27.73
C VAL A 129 -19.55 12.26 -28.16
N GLN A 130 -18.29 12.66 -28.33
CA GLN A 130 -17.97 13.96 -28.92
C GLN A 130 -18.50 14.06 -30.35
N SER A 131 -18.36 13.03 -31.17
CA SER A 131 -18.93 13.00 -32.52
C SER A 131 -20.46 13.15 -32.49
N ALA A 132 -21.15 12.48 -31.57
CA ALA A 132 -22.59 12.63 -31.35
C ALA A 132 -22.96 14.06 -30.92
N LYS A 133 -22.20 14.68 -30.00
CA LYS A 133 -22.37 16.09 -29.59
C LYS A 133 -22.33 17.02 -30.79
N HIS A 134 -21.32 16.88 -31.67
CA HIS A 134 -21.21 17.73 -32.86
C HIS A 134 -22.35 17.46 -33.85
N GLY A 135 -22.79 16.20 -34.00
CA GLY A 135 -23.95 15.84 -34.81
C GLY A 135 -25.24 16.52 -34.33
N LEU A 136 -25.51 16.47 -33.03
CA LEU A 136 -26.67 17.10 -32.41
C LEU A 136 -26.60 18.63 -32.49
N LEU A 137 -25.44 19.24 -32.27
CA LEU A 137 -25.26 20.68 -32.45
C LEU A 137 -25.62 21.13 -33.87
N ARG A 138 -25.19 20.39 -34.91
CA ARG A 138 -25.58 20.67 -36.29
C ARG A 138 -27.10 20.53 -36.52
N LEU A 139 -27.75 19.57 -35.87
CA LEU A 139 -29.22 19.44 -35.95
C LEU A 139 -29.93 20.62 -35.27
N VAL A 140 -29.43 21.05 -34.12
CA VAL A 140 -29.93 22.23 -33.39
C VAL A 140 -29.77 23.49 -34.24
N GLU A 141 -28.62 23.68 -34.89
CA GLU A 141 -28.38 24.79 -35.84
C GLU A 141 -29.34 24.73 -37.04
N ASN A 142 -29.55 23.55 -37.64
CA ASN A 142 -30.46 23.39 -38.77
C ASN A 142 -31.95 23.60 -38.42
N LEU A 143 -32.32 23.38 -37.15
CA LEU A 143 -33.66 23.63 -36.63
C LEU A 143 -33.83 25.06 -36.09
N ASP A 144 -32.84 25.94 -36.29
CA ASP A 144 -32.81 27.34 -35.85
C ASP A 144 -33.05 27.51 -34.33
N LEU A 145 -32.50 26.57 -33.55
CA LEU A 145 -32.69 26.51 -32.10
C LEU A 145 -31.62 27.31 -31.35
N CYS A 146 -32.04 28.16 -30.42
CA CYS A 146 -31.12 28.89 -29.54
C CYS A 146 -30.72 28.03 -28.34
N VAL A 147 -29.46 27.60 -28.27
CA VAL A 147 -28.91 26.99 -27.06
C VAL A 147 -28.73 28.09 -26.02
N HIS A 148 -29.54 28.08 -24.95
CA HIS A 148 -29.18 28.82 -23.75
C HIS A 148 -27.92 28.17 -23.16
N ARG A 149 -26.76 28.74 -23.51
CA ARG A 149 -25.48 28.41 -22.90
C ARG A 149 -25.54 28.83 -21.44
N SER A 150 -26.07 27.96 -20.58
CA SER A 150 -25.96 28.12 -19.15
C SER A 150 -24.52 27.87 -18.76
N GLY A 151 -23.80 28.95 -18.46
CA GLY A 151 -22.64 28.95 -17.59
C GLY A 151 -21.40 28.21 -18.10
N ASN A 152 -20.51 28.95 -18.75
CA ASN A 152 -19.08 28.68 -18.64
C ASN A 152 -18.73 28.60 -17.13
N SER A 153 -18.37 27.43 -16.64
CA SER A 153 -17.56 27.31 -15.43
C SER A 153 -16.11 27.21 -15.86
N GLU A 154 -15.47 28.36 -16.01
CA GLU A 154 -14.01 28.47 -15.92
C GLU A 154 -13.61 28.08 -14.49
N LEU A 155 -13.41 26.79 -14.28
CA LEU A 155 -12.82 26.25 -13.06
C LEU A 155 -11.33 26.60 -13.07
N LYS A 156 -10.99 27.59 -12.25
CA LYS A 156 -9.64 28.00 -11.88
C LYS A 156 -8.73 26.78 -11.71
N HIS A 157 -7.52 26.91 -12.25
CA HIS A 157 -6.42 25.98 -12.09
C HIS A 157 -6.08 25.74 -10.62
N GLU A 158 -6.63 24.68 -10.05
CA GLU A 158 -6.01 23.97 -8.93
C GLU A 158 -5.47 22.64 -9.44
N LYS A 159 -4.23 22.32 -9.05
CA LYS A 159 -3.54 21.08 -9.35
C LYS A 159 -4.24 19.92 -8.62
N LYS A 160 -5.34 19.43 -9.18
CA LYS A 160 -5.91 18.12 -8.87
C LYS A 160 -5.49 17.11 -9.92
N ASP A 161 -5.26 15.91 -9.40
CA ASP A 161 -4.79 14.69 -10.04
C ASP A 161 -5.39 14.47 -11.44
N GLU A 162 -4.55 14.16 -12.43
CA GLU A 162 -4.86 14.14 -13.86
C GLU A 162 -6.03 13.20 -14.19
N LYS A 163 -6.20 12.15 -13.38
CA LYS A 163 -7.29 11.17 -13.46
C LYS A 163 -8.67 11.76 -13.11
N THR A 164 -8.73 12.73 -12.19
CA THR A 164 -9.99 13.37 -11.77
C THR A 164 -10.48 14.41 -12.79
N LYS A 165 -9.55 15.05 -13.51
CA LYS A 165 -9.89 15.98 -14.60
C LYS A 165 -10.55 15.25 -15.77
N LEU A 166 -9.99 14.10 -16.16
CA LEU A 166 -10.51 13.31 -17.27
C LEU A 166 -11.90 12.71 -16.98
N LEU A 167 -12.18 12.32 -15.74
CA LEU A 167 -13.51 11.88 -15.31
C LEU A 167 -14.54 13.01 -15.32
N ASN A 168 -14.18 14.18 -14.83
CA ASN A 168 -15.05 15.36 -14.85
C ASN A 168 -15.33 15.83 -16.27
N GLU A 169 -14.33 15.80 -17.16
CA GLU A 169 -14.49 16.17 -18.57
C GLU A 169 -15.41 15.18 -19.32
N LYS A 170 -15.25 13.87 -19.09
CA LYS A 170 -16.16 12.85 -19.63
C LYS A 170 -17.60 13.08 -19.16
N SER A 171 -17.80 13.26 -17.86
CA SER A 171 -19.14 13.49 -17.29
C SER A 171 -19.80 14.75 -17.85
N ALA A 172 -19.03 15.84 -18.04
CA ALA A 172 -19.53 17.08 -18.63
C ALA A 172 -19.97 16.89 -20.10
N VAL A 173 -19.20 16.15 -20.91
CA VAL A 173 -19.56 15.89 -22.32
C VAL A 173 -20.85 15.07 -22.40
N PHE A 174 -21.02 14.04 -21.56
CA PHE A 174 -22.25 13.25 -21.51
C PHE A 174 -23.48 14.08 -21.11
N SER A 175 -23.35 14.98 -20.13
CA SER A 175 -24.43 15.88 -19.71
C SER A 175 -24.89 16.77 -20.87
N VAL A 176 -23.95 17.37 -21.58
CA VAL A 176 -24.25 18.25 -22.73
C VAL A 176 -24.93 17.48 -23.86
N VAL A 177 -24.50 16.24 -24.14
CA VAL A 177 -25.16 15.40 -25.15
C VAL A 177 -26.60 15.10 -24.74
N LEU A 178 -26.85 14.75 -23.47
CA LEU A 178 -28.20 14.46 -22.99
C LEU A 178 -29.12 15.68 -23.09
N GLU A 179 -28.63 16.86 -22.72
CA GLU A 179 -29.35 18.13 -22.87
C GLU A 179 -29.71 18.42 -24.34
N LEU A 180 -28.75 18.21 -25.26
CA LEU A 180 -28.97 18.41 -26.68
C LEU A 180 -29.96 17.41 -27.27
N VAL A 181 -29.92 16.13 -26.86
CA VAL A 181 -30.90 15.12 -27.30
C VAL A 181 -32.31 15.53 -26.89
N ASN A 182 -32.51 15.87 -25.61
CA ASN A 182 -33.82 16.26 -25.10
C ASN A 182 -34.38 17.48 -25.84
N LEU A 183 -33.52 18.49 -26.10
CA LEU A 183 -33.91 19.69 -26.85
C LEU A 183 -34.33 19.36 -28.29
N VAL A 184 -33.59 18.48 -28.97
CA VAL A 184 -33.91 18.05 -30.33
C VAL A 184 -35.22 17.23 -30.35
N GLU A 185 -35.44 16.34 -29.39
CA GLU A 185 -36.66 15.54 -29.27
C GLU A 185 -37.90 16.41 -29.04
N GLU A 186 -37.84 17.37 -28.11
CA GLU A 186 -38.93 18.30 -27.82
C GLU A 186 -39.33 19.08 -29.09
N LYS A 187 -38.34 19.63 -29.80
CA LYS A 187 -38.57 20.45 -30.99
C LYS A 187 -39.00 19.66 -32.20
N TRP A 188 -38.50 18.44 -32.36
CA TRP A 188 -39.00 17.54 -33.37
C TRP A 188 -40.48 17.22 -33.15
N GLY A 189 -40.89 16.99 -31.90
CA GLY A 189 -42.29 16.81 -31.52
C GLY A 189 -43.18 18.01 -31.92
N GLU A 190 -42.75 19.24 -31.59
CA GLU A 190 -43.46 20.46 -31.99
C GLU A 190 -43.64 20.58 -33.52
N CYS A 191 -42.57 20.33 -34.28
CA CYS A 191 -42.59 20.35 -35.75
C CYS A 191 -43.53 19.29 -36.33
N GLU A 192 -43.56 18.09 -35.73
CA GLU A 192 -44.46 17.02 -36.16
C GLU A 192 -45.93 17.39 -35.90
N GLU A 193 -46.23 18.00 -34.75
CA GLU A 193 -47.58 18.47 -34.44
C GLU A 193 -48.04 19.60 -35.36
N MET A 194 -47.17 20.57 -35.66
CA MET A 194 -47.47 21.65 -36.61
C MET A 194 -47.78 21.07 -37.98
N ARG A 195 -46.95 20.15 -38.48
CA ARG A 195 -47.19 19.45 -39.75
C ARG A 195 -48.52 18.68 -39.76
N LYS A 196 -48.89 18.04 -38.64
CA LYS A 196 -50.20 17.37 -38.49
C LYS A 196 -51.37 18.35 -38.47
N LYS A 197 -51.19 19.57 -37.94
CA LYS A 197 -52.21 20.64 -37.96
C LYS A 197 -52.38 21.17 -39.39
N GLU A 198 -51.30 21.57 -40.05
CA GLU A 198 -51.30 22.05 -41.43
C GLU A 198 -51.91 21.01 -42.39
N LYS A 199 -51.54 19.74 -42.24
CA LYS A 199 -52.13 18.66 -43.04
C LYS A 199 -53.66 18.59 -42.87
N ARG A 200 -54.16 18.67 -41.63
CA ARG A 200 -55.61 18.67 -41.36
C ARG A 200 -56.30 19.90 -41.95
N GLU A 201 -55.67 21.07 -41.86
CA GLU A 201 -56.21 22.30 -42.45
C GLU A 201 -56.27 22.21 -43.98
N LEU A 202 -55.23 21.68 -44.62
CA LEU A 202 -55.21 21.43 -46.06
C LEU A 202 -56.25 20.38 -46.47
N GLU A 203 -56.38 19.28 -45.73
CA GLU A 203 -57.41 18.26 -45.96
C GLU A 203 -58.82 18.85 -45.86
N ASN A 204 -59.07 19.69 -44.84
CA ASN A 204 -60.34 20.41 -44.70
C ASN A 204 -60.58 21.39 -45.86
N SER A 205 -59.54 22.12 -46.28
CA SER A 205 -59.63 23.04 -47.43
C SER A 205 -59.92 22.29 -48.73
N VAL A 206 -59.31 21.12 -48.94
CA VAL A 206 -59.57 20.27 -50.11
C VAL A 206 -61.00 19.75 -50.07
N ALA A 207 -61.46 19.24 -48.92
CA ALA A 207 -62.84 18.77 -48.77
C ALA A 207 -63.87 19.87 -49.06
N SER A 208 -63.60 21.10 -48.59
CA SER A 208 -64.42 22.28 -48.89
C SER A 208 -64.44 22.61 -50.39
N LEU A 209 -63.28 22.61 -51.05
CA LEU A 209 -63.19 22.86 -52.49
C LEU A 209 -63.85 21.74 -53.33
N GLU A 210 -63.82 20.50 -52.86
CA GLU A 210 -64.55 19.39 -53.48
C GLU A 210 -66.07 19.55 -53.34
N GLU A 211 -66.54 20.08 -52.22
CA GLU A 211 -67.96 20.42 -52.02
C GLU A 211 -68.41 21.57 -52.93
N GLU A 212 -67.65 22.67 -52.98
CA GLU A 212 -67.92 23.77 -53.91
C GLU A 212 -67.93 23.31 -55.37
N ASN A 213 -67.00 22.44 -55.77
CA ASN A 213 -67.00 21.84 -57.11
C ASN A 213 -68.23 20.97 -57.38
N ARG A 214 -68.72 20.23 -56.37
CA ARG A 214 -69.98 19.47 -56.46
C ARG A 214 -71.17 20.41 -56.66
N ASP A 215 -71.22 21.51 -55.93
CA ASP A 215 -72.28 22.52 -56.03
C ASP A 215 -72.27 23.23 -57.39
N ILE A 216 -71.10 23.66 -57.87
CA ILE A 216 -70.93 24.22 -59.21
C ILE A 216 -71.38 23.21 -60.28
N THR A 217 -71.00 21.93 -60.13
CA THR A 217 -71.42 20.88 -61.06
C THR A 217 -72.94 20.69 -61.05
N SER A 218 -73.58 20.76 -59.87
CA SER A 218 -75.04 20.71 -59.73
C SER A 218 -75.71 21.90 -60.41
N LEU A 219 -75.21 23.13 -60.16
CA LEU A 219 -75.69 24.35 -60.79
C LEU A 219 -75.56 24.31 -62.32
N LEU A 220 -74.43 23.82 -62.83
CA LEU A 220 -74.22 23.65 -64.28
C LEU A 220 -75.19 22.64 -64.89
N LYS A 221 -75.48 21.53 -64.19
CA LYS A 221 -76.51 20.57 -64.63
C LYS A 221 -77.89 21.22 -64.68
N ILE A 222 -78.27 21.97 -63.64
CA ILE A 222 -79.54 22.70 -63.60
C ILE A 222 -79.60 23.71 -64.76
N ALA A 223 -78.56 24.52 -64.95
CA ALA A 223 -78.49 25.50 -66.02
C ALA A 223 -78.53 24.85 -67.42
N LEU A 224 -77.91 23.69 -67.61
CA LEU A 224 -78.00 22.92 -68.85
C LEU A 224 -79.43 22.42 -69.10
N VAL A 225 -80.10 21.86 -68.08
CA VAL A 225 -81.49 21.41 -68.19
C VAL A 225 -82.44 22.58 -68.49
N GLU A 226 -82.24 23.73 -67.84
CA GLU A 226 -83.03 24.94 -68.08
C GLU A 226 -82.77 25.51 -69.48
N LYS A 227 -81.50 25.51 -69.95
CA LYS A 227 -81.15 25.88 -71.32
C LYS A 227 -81.84 24.96 -72.32
N GLU A 228 -81.80 23.64 -72.13
CA GLU A 228 -82.49 22.69 -73.01
C GLU A 228 -84.01 22.89 -73.00
N ALA A 229 -84.60 23.19 -71.83
CA ALA A 229 -86.02 23.50 -71.71
C ALA A 229 -86.39 24.79 -72.46
N ALA A 230 -85.56 25.84 -72.33
CA ALA A 230 -85.71 27.09 -73.05
C ALA A 230 -85.55 26.88 -74.57
N GLU A 231 -84.55 26.14 -75.02
CA GLU A 231 -84.35 25.78 -76.43
C GLU A 231 -85.51 24.95 -76.98
N LYS A 232 -86.05 23.98 -76.22
CA LYS A 232 -87.26 23.22 -76.60
C LYS A 232 -88.47 24.14 -76.70
N SER A 233 -88.64 25.11 -75.81
CA SER A 233 -89.72 26.10 -75.87
C SER A 233 -89.58 27.05 -77.07
N LEU A 234 -88.35 27.44 -77.41
CA LEU A 234 -88.02 28.28 -78.57
C LEU A 234 -88.24 27.52 -79.89
N ASN A 235 -87.88 26.23 -79.93
CA ASN A 235 -88.07 25.36 -81.10
C ASN A 235 -89.55 25.08 -81.38
N ARG A 236 -90.44 25.11 -80.36
CA ARG A 236 -91.90 25.04 -80.53
C ARG A 236 -92.50 26.30 -81.20
N LEU A 237 -91.77 27.41 -81.24
CA LEU A 237 -92.18 28.69 -81.87
C LEU A 237 -91.64 28.86 -83.30
N ARG A 238 -91.53 27.76 -84.06
CA ARG A 238 -91.09 27.79 -85.46
C ARG A 238 -92.22 28.32 -86.37
N GLY A 239 -92.43 29.65 -86.33
CA GLY A 239 -93.25 30.38 -87.29
C GLY A 239 -94.10 31.52 -86.73
N ASN A 240 -93.48 32.57 -86.17
CA ASN A 240 -93.95 33.98 -86.24
C ASN A 240 -93.06 34.91 -85.37
N SER A 241 -92.67 36.07 -85.92
CA SER A 241 -91.63 36.95 -85.37
C SER A 241 -92.05 37.73 -84.11
N GLU A 242 -93.33 38.07 -83.97
CA GLU A 242 -93.82 38.88 -82.84
C GLU A 242 -94.09 38.05 -81.57
N GLN A 243 -94.61 36.83 -81.70
CA GLN A 243 -94.79 35.90 -80.56
C GLN A 243 -93.45 35.47 -79.94
N LYS A 244 -92.37 35.40 -80.73
CA LYS A 244 -91.01 35.15 -80.24
C LYS A 244 -90.51 36.24 -79.31
N LYS A 245 -90.72 37.53 -79.64
CA LYS A 245 -90.22 38.65 -78.82
C LYS A 245 -90.90 38.72 -77.45
N ALA A 246 -92.22 38.51 -77.39
CA ALA A 246 -92.96 38.51 -76.14
C ALA A 246 -92.61 37.31 -75.23
N ALA A 247 -92.40 36.12 -75.82
CA ALA A 247 -92.02 34.93 -75.07
C ALA A 247 -90.57 35.00 -74.56
N ILE A 248 -89.63 35.57 -75.33
CA ILE A 248 -88.25 35.78 -74.87
C ILE A 248 -88.22 36.72 -73.65
N LEU A 249 -89.05 37.76 -73.64
CA LEU A 249 -89.16 38.67 -72.50
C LEU A 249 -89.77 37.99 -71.26
N GLN A 250 -90.82 37.16 -71.41
CA GLN A 250 -91.38 36.40 -70.28
C GLN A 250 -90.44 35.32 -69.73
N ILE A 251 -89.64 34.68 -70.59
CA ILE A 251 -88.62 33.71 -70.16
C ILE A 251 -87.49 34.43 -69.41
N ALA A 252 -87.07 35.61 -69.88
CA ALA A 252 -86.10 36.44 -69.18
C ALA A 252 -86.64 36.94 -67.82
N GLU A 253 -87.91 37.30 -67.75
CA GLU A 253 -88.59 37.77 -66.54
C GLU A 253 -88.75 36.65 -65.50
N ARG A 254 -89.13 35.43 -65.91
CA ARG A 254 -89.19 34.26 -65.01
C ARG A 254 -87.82 33.73 -64.59
N GLY A 255 -86.83 33.80 -65.47
CA GLY A 255 -85.45 33.46 -65.13
C GLY A 255 -84.94 34.38 -64.01
N LEU A 256 -85.13 35.70 -64.15
CA LEU A 256 -84.67 36.70 -63.20
C LEU A 256 -85.37 36.61 -61.82
N GLN A 257 -86.65 36.22 -61.80
CA GLN A 257 -87.40 36.01 -60.54
C GLN A 257 -86.89 34.80 -59.73
N LYS A 258 -86.35 33.76 -60.40
CA LYS A 258 -85.87 32.54 -59.74
C LYS A 258 -84.45 32.64 -59.21
N VAL A 259 -83.63 33.55 -59.75
CA VAL A 259 -82.24 33.80 -59.28
C VAL A 259 -82.14 34.92 -58.23
N GLY A 260 -83.26 35.35 -57.64
CA GLY A 260 -83.25 36.10 -56.37
C GLY A 260 -82.81 37.56 -56.44
N PHE A 261 -82.94 38.25 -57.59
CA PHE A 261 -82.70 39.70 -57.67
C PHE A 261 -83.98 40.46 -58.06
N GLY A 262 -84.79 40.79 -57.05
CA GLY A 262 -85.95 41.67 -57.19
C GLY A 262 -86.47 42.16 -55.82
N LEU A 263 -86.35 43.47 -55.57
CA LEU A 263 -86.73 44.20 -54.35
C LEU A 263 -88.18 43.94 -53.89
N GLY A 264 -88.39 43.70 -52.58
CA GLY A 264 -89.71 43.84 -51.94
C GLY A 264 -89.93 43.08 -50.61
N PHE A 265 -89.67 43.78 -49.49
CA PHE A 265 -90.28 43.69 -48.15
C PHE A 265 -91.38 42.63 -47.86
N GLY A 266 -91.22 41.85 -46.76
CA GLY A 266 -92.32 41.63 -45.78
C GLY A 266 -92.84 40.21 -45.51
N PHE A 267 -92.50 39.70 -44.32
CA PHE A 267 -93.39 39.05 -43.31
C PHE A 267 -94.23 37.78 -43.62
N MET A 268 -93.79 36.65 -43.02
CA MET A 268 -94.47 35.90 -41.94
C MET A 268 -95.95 35.43 -42.09
N MET A 269 -96.11 34.10 -42.27
CA MET A 269 -97.17 33.12 -41.85
C MET A 269 -97.24 32.08 -42.98
N GLY A 270 -97.34 30.77 -42.79
CA GLY A 270 -97.95 30.00 -41.72
C GLY A 270 -98.85 28.94 -42.38
N SER A 271 -98.41 27.68 -42.31
CA SER A 271 -99.21 26.43 -42.34
C SER A 271 -99.95 25.94 -43.59
N ALA A 272 -99.77 24.62 -43.77
CA ALA A 272 -100.78 23.61 -44.14
C ALA A 272 -101.04 23.27 -45.63
N THR A 273 -100.62 22.03 -45.94
CA THR A 273 -101.38 20.91 -46.54
C THR A 273 -101.97 21.01 -47.95
N SER A 274 -101.59 19.97 -48.72
CA SER A 274 -102.40 19.18 -49.67
C SER A 274 -102.93 19.93 -50.90
N GLU A 275 -103.20 19.33 -52.06
CA GLU A 275 -103.38 17.93 -52.46
C GLU A 275 -103.24 17.88 -54.00
N THR A 276 -103.27 16.64 -54.52
CA THR A 276 -103.55 16.14 -55.88
C THR A 276 -104.19 17.07 -56.93
N PRO A 277 -104.00 16.81 -58.24
CA PRO A 277 -105.15 16.31 -59.04
C PRO A 277 -104.76 15.33 -60.19
N SER A 278 -105.53 14.27 -60.44
CA SER A 278 -106.67 14.20 -61.41
C SER A 278 -106.18 13.85 -62.84
N ASP A 279 -106.89 13.10 -63.69
CA ASP A 279 -108.31 13.22 -63.95
C ASP A 279 -108.82 12.17 -64.96
N ASN A 280 -110.16 12.05 -65.01
CA ASN A 280 -111.05 11.67 -66.13
C ASN A 280 -111.76 10.30 -66.04
N LEU A 281 -113.06 10.27 -65.67
CA LEU A 281 -114.31 10.48 -66.46
C LEU A 281 -114.81 9.12 -67.03
N ASP A 282 -116.08 8.70 -66.99
CA ASP A 282 -117.34 9.40 -66.71
C ASP A 282 -118.52 8.40 -66.52
N SER A 283 -119.58 8.88 -65.85
CA SER A 283 -121.03 8.55 -65.94
C SER A 283 -121.57 7.12 -65.64
N ASP A 284 -122.33 6.90 -64.55
CA ASP A 284 -123.82 7.07 -64.36
C ASP A 284 -124.57 5.77 -64.76
N SER A 285 -125.50 5.12 -64.03
CA SER A 285 -126.37 5.44 -62.89
C SER A 285 -126.91 4.13 -62.25
N ASN A 286 -127.28 4.23 -60.97
CA ASN A 286 -128.46 3.63 -60.29
C ASN A 286 -128.57 2.12 -59.87
N VAL A 287 -128.82 1.98 -58.55
CA VAL A 287 -129.71 1.02 -57.83
C VAL A 287 -129.15 -0.31 -57.27
N LYS A 288 -128.91 -0.24 -55.94
CA LYS A 288 -129.28 -1.13 -54.81
C LYS A 288 -128.67 -2.53 -54.61
N SER A 289 -128.26 -2.70 -53.35
CA SER A 289 -128.54 -3.80 -52.40
C SER A 289 -127.40 -4.78 -52.09
N ASP A 290 -126.86 -4.62 -50.88
CA ASP A 290 -126.47 -5.62 -49.86
C ASP A 290 -125.75 -6.92 -50.29
N ASN A 291 -124.45 -7.04 -49.95
CA ASN A 291 -123.76 -8.21 -49.35
C ASN A 291 -122.25 -7.89 -49.20
N ASP A 292 -121.62 -7.65 -48.05
CA ASP A 292 -121.46 -8.40 -46.78
C ASP A 292 -120.18 -9.29 -46.74
N GLU A 293 -119.29 -8.91 -45.79
CA GLU A 293 -118.20 -9.63 -45.09
C GLU A 293 -116.93 -10.19 -45.81
N CYS A 294 -116.93 -10.65 -47.05
CA CYS A 294 -115.77 -11.43 -47.55
C CYS A 294 -114.54 -10.62 -48.02
N GLN A 295 -114.69 -9.35 -48.42
CA GLN A 295 -113.60 -8.55 -49.01
C GLN A 295 -112.73 -7.85 -47.95
N GLU A 296 -113.32 -7.41 -46.83
CA GLU A 296 -112.61 -6.80 -45.69
C GLU A 296 -111.70 -7.82 -44.98
N ALA A 297 -112.19 -9.05 -44.80
CA ALA A 297 -111.42 -10.13 -44.18
C ALA A 297 -110.11 -10.43 -44.92
N VAL A 298 -110.11 -10.35 -46.25
CA VAL A 298 -108.93 -10.58 -47.10
C VAL A 298 -107.93 -9.42 -46.98
N THR A 299 -108.41 -8.17 -46.95
CA THR A 299 -107.53 -7.01 -46.74
C THR A 299 -106.92 -6.99 -45.33
N LEU A 300 -107.72 -7.29 -44.29
CA LEU A 300 -107.25 -7.44 -42.92
C LEU A 300 -106.21 -8.56 -42.81
N ALA A 301 -106.47 -9.73 -43.40
CA ALA A 301 -105.52 -10.84 -43.41
C ALA A 301 -104.18 -10.47 -44.05
N SER A 302 -104.19 -9.70 -45.16
CA SER A 302 -102.96 -9.23 -45.81
C SER A 302 -102.18 -8.23 -44.93
N THR A 303 -102.86 -7.33 -44.23
CA THR A 303 -102.23 -6.39 -43.29
C THR A 303 -101.62 -7.13 -42.09
N VAL A 304 -102.35 -8.10 -41.52
CA VAL A 304 -101.85 -8.96 -40.44
C VAL A 304 -100.66 -9.79 -40.91
N GLU A 305 -100.68 -10.31 -42.13
CA GLU A 305 -99.57 -11.06 -42.72
C GLU A 305 -98.31 -10.18 -42.88
N THR A 306 -98.46 -8.95 -43.41
CA THR A 306 -97.34 -8.01 -43.54
C THR A 306 -96.76 -7.60 -42.19
N ILE A 307 -97.61 -7.30 -41.20
CA ILE A 307 -97.20 -7.01 -39.82
C ILE A 307 -96.49 -8.21 -39.20
N THR A 308 -97.02 -9.42 -39.38
CA THR A 308 -96.40 -10.65 -38.84
C THR A 308 -95.03 -10.92 -39.48
N LYS A 309 -94.88 -10.70 -40.79
CA LYS A 309 -93.57 -10.81 -41.48
C LYS A 309 -92.59 -9.76 -40.96
N LYS A 310 -93.03 -8.50 -40.79
CA LYS A 310 -92.20 -7.43 -40.21
C LYS A 310 -91.74 -7.77 -38.79
N LEU A 311 -92.65 -8.19 -37.92
CA LEU A 311 -92.34 -8.60 -36.55
C LEU A 311 -91.39 -9.80 -36.52
N ARG A 312 -91.54 -10.78 -37.43
CA ARG A 312 -90.59 -11.91 -37.53
C ARG A 312 -89.18 -11.45 -37.89
N VAL A 313 -89.04 -10.52 -38.84
CA VAL A 313 -87.74 -9.95 -39.19
C VAL A 313 -87.13 -9.21 -38.00
N GLU A 314 -87.91 -8.36 -37.32
CA GLU A 314 -87.47 -7.64 -36.12
C GLU A 314 -87.05 -8.60 -34.99
N ILE A 315 -87.81 -9.67 -34.73
CA ILE A 315 -87.45 -10.71 -33.74
C ILE A 315 -86.10 -11.35 -34.11
N THR A 316 -85.89 -11.73 -35.37
CA THR A 316 -84.60 -12.32 -35.80
C THR A 316 -83.44 -11.32 -35.73
N GLN A 317 -83.70 -10.03 -35.97
CA GLN A 317 -82.70 -8.98 -35.83
C GLN A 317 -82.32 -8.75 -34.37
N LEU A 318 -83.30 -8.66 -33.47
CA LEU A 318 -83.07 -8.53 -32.03
C LEU A 318 -82.33 -9.75 -31.46
N GLN A 319 -82.66 -10.96 -31.92
CA GLN A 319 -81.92 -12.18 -31.54
C GLN A 319 -80.45 -12.10 -31.98
N ARG A 320 -80.18 -11.63 -33.21
CA ARG A 320 -78.81 -11.44 -33.71
C ARG A 320 -78.06 -10.40 -32.89
N SER A 321 -78.68 -9.26 -32.60
CA SER A 321 -78.08 -8.20 -31.78
C SER A 321 -77.85 -8.63 -30.33
N LEU A 322 -78.74 -9.46 -29.77
CA LEU A 322 -78.55 -10.07 -28.45
C LEU A 322 -77.35 -11.02 -28.44
N GLU A 323 -77.20 -11.85 -29.48
CA GLU A 323 -76.08 -12.79 -29.58
C GLU A 323 -74.74 -12.05 -29.80
N GLU A 324 -74.73 -11.01 -30.63
CA GLU A 324 -73.58 -10.12 -30.82
C GLU A 324 -73.17 -9.46 -29.49
N SER A 325 -74.13 -8.89 -28.75
CA SER A 325 -73.87 -8.30 -27.43
C SER A 325 -73.36 -9.33 -26.40
N ARG A 326 -73.79 -10.59 -26.47
CA ARG A 326 -73.25 -11.67 -25.62
C ARG A 326 -71.81 -12.00 -25.99
N SER A 327 -71.49 -12.10 -27.29
CA SER A 327 -70.12 -12.34 -27.74
C SER A 327 -69.17 -11.21 -27.34
N ASP A 328 -69.62 -9.95 -27.43
CA ASP A 328 -68.86 -8.78 -26.98
C ASP A 328 -68.62 -8.82 -25.46
N MET A 329 -69.64 -9.22 -24.68
CA MET A 329 -69.52 -9.38 -23.23
C MET A 329 -68.50 -10.48 -22.87
N GLU A 330 -68.54 -11.63 -23.55
CA GLU A 330 -67.58 -12.72 -23.35
C GLU A 330 -66.15 -12.27 -23.70
N PHE A 331 -65.99 -11.51 -24.78
CA PHE A 331 -64.70 -10.95 -25.17
C PHE A 331 -64.15 -9.95 -24.12
N LEU A 332 -65.00 -9.04 -23.64
CA LEU A 332 -64.63 -8.11 -22.57
C LEU A 332 -64.30 -8.83 -21.27
N GLN A 333 -65.07 -9.86 -20.91
CA GLN A 333 -64.78 -10.70 -19.75
C GLN A 333 -63.43 -11.39 -19.87
N HIS A 334 -63.11 -11.96 -21.04
CA HIS A 334 -61.80 -12.57 -21.28
C HIS A 334 -60.65 -11.54 -21.20
N LEU A 335 -60.84 -10.32 -21.71
CA LEU A 335 -59.85 -9.24 -21.60
C LEU A 335 -59.66 -8.79 -20.15
N SER A 336 -60.76 -8.69 -19.38
CA SER A 336 -60.75 -8.40 -17.94
C SER A 336 -60.01 -9.49 -17.15
N ASP A 337 -60.30 -10.77 -17.40
CA ASP A 337 -59.63 -11.90 -16.75
C ASP A 337 -58.14 -11.94 -17.08
N LYS A 338 -57.78 -11.63 -18.33
CA LYS A 338 -56.38 -11.52 -18.76
C LYS A 338 -55.66 -10.36 -18.07
N GLN A 339 -56.31 -9.21 -17.91
CA GLN A 339 -55.77 -8.08 -17.15
C GLN A 339 -55.62 -8.42 -15.66
N SER A 340 -56.62 -9.05 -15.05
CA SER A 340 -56.60 -9.48 -13.66
C SER A 340 -55.45 -10.45 -13.37
N LYS A 341 -55.23 -11.45 -14.24
CA LYS A 341 -54.08 -12.37 -14.14
C LYS A 341 -52.74 -11.63 -14.20
N LYS A 342 -52.56 -10.72 -15.16
CA LYS A 342 -51.35 -9.90 -15.27
C LYS A 342 -51.12 -9.01 -14.04
N LEU A 343 -52.18 -8.43 -13.48
CA LEU A 343 -52.10 -7.65 -12.25
C LEU A 343 -51.66 -8.53 -11.07
N ALA A 344 -52.21 -9.74 -10.94
CA ALA A 344 -51.82 -10.68 -9.90
C ALA A 344 -50.33 -11.10 -10.02
N GLU A 345 -49.87 -11.40 -11.23
CA GLU A 345 -48.45 -11.72 -11.51
C GLU A 345 -47.54 -10.53 -11.17
N ASN A 346 -47.91 -9.31 -11.58
CA ASN A 346 -47.14 -8.10 -11.28
C ASN A 346 -47.07 -7.83 -9.76
N ILE A 347 -48.15 -8.08 -9.01
CA ILE A 347 -48.14 -7.93 -7.55
C ILE A 347 -47.12 -8.89 -6.91
N ILE A 348 -47.04 -10.14 -7.37
CA ILE A 348 -46.06 -11.10 -6.86
C ILE A 348 -44.63 -10.64 -7.22
N ASN A 349 -44.39 -10.24 -8.47
CA ASN A 349 -43.10 -9.74 -8.91
C ASN A 349 -42.62 -8.52 -8.10
N ILE A 350 -43.55 -7.59 -7.79
CA ILE A 350 -43.24 -6.43 -6.95
C ILE A 350 -42.81 -6.86 -5.55
N LYS A 351 -43.54 -7.78 -4.91
CA LYS A 351 -43.19 -8.30 -3.59
C LYS A 351 -41.82 -8.98 -3.58
N GLU A 352 -41.53 -9.82 -4.58
CA GLU A 352 -40.21 -10.46 -4.69
C GLU A 352 -39.06 -9.44 -4.83
N LEU A 353 -39.30 -8.33 -5.55
CA LEU A 353 -38.33 -7.24 -5.68
C LEU A 353 -38.15 -6.48 -4.36
N GLU A 354 -39.23 -6.25 -3.62
CA GLU A 354 -39.20 -5.63 -2.29
C GLU A 354 -38.41 -6.49 -1.29
N ASP A 355 -38.64 -7.81 -1.27
CA ASP A 355 -37.92 -8.75 -0.42
C ASP A 355 -36.43 -8.80 -0.77
N LYS A 356 -36.10 -8.85 -2.08
CA LYS A 356 -34.70 -8.78 -2.55
C LYS A 356 -34.04 -7.47 -2.13
N LYS A 357 -34.75 -6.34 -2.23
CA LYS A 357 -34.25 -5.04 -1.77
C LYS A 357 -33.99 -5.04 -0.26
N MET A 358 -34.91 -5.59 0.54
CA MET A 358 -34.74 -5.68 1.99
C MET A 358 -33.53 -6.53 2.35
N MET A 359 -33.38 -7.72 1.75
CA MET A 359 -32.25 -8.62 1.96
C MET A 359 -30.91 -7.98 1.56
N LEU A 360 -30.86 -7.29 0.42
CA LEU A 360 -29.66 -6.56 0.00
C LEU A 360 -29.33 -5.41 0.94
N THR A 361 -30.34 -4.69 1.43
CA THR A 361 -30.14 -3.60 2.40
C THR A 361 -29.56 -4.12 3.71
N GLN A 362 -30.10 -5.22 4.24
CA GLN A 362 -29.56 -5.87 5.44
C GLN A 362 -28.11 -6.32 5.21
N LYS A 363 -27.81 -6.96 4.08
CA LYS A 363 -26.46 -7.43 3.78
C LYS A 363 -25.45 -6.28 3.64
N VAL A 364 -25.88 -5.13 3.10
CA VAL A 364 -25.04 -3.92 3.05
C VAL A 364 -24.77 -3.39 4.45
N GLU A 365 -25.76 -3.37 5.34
CA GLU A 365 -25.57 -2.95 6.74
C GLU A 365 -24.61 -3.89 7.49
N GLU A 366 -24.76 -5.20 7.31
CA GLU A 366 -23.84 -6.22 7.86
C GLU A 366 -22.40 -5.98 7.38
N PHE A 367 -22.19 -5.77 6.08
CA PHE A 367 -20.87 -5.43 5.54
C PHE A 367 -20.34 -4.07 6.04
N MET A 368 -21.21 -3.09 6.28
CA MET A 368 -20.77 -1.82 6.87
C MET A 368 -20.28 -2.00 8.31
N ILE A 369 -20.90 -2.88 9.09
CA ILE A 369 -20.45 -3.19 10.45
C ILE A 369 -19.11 -3.93 10.41
N GLU A 370 -18.98 -4.98 9.59
CA GLU A 370 -17.72 -5.72 9.42
C GLU A 370 -16.58 -4.82 8.94
N ASN A 371 -16.86 -3.91 8.00
CA ASN A 371 -15.87 -2.94 7.53
C ASN A 371 -15.41 -2.01 8.66
N LYS A 372 -16.32 -1.50 9.50
CA LYS A 372 -15.96 -0.67 10.66
C LYS A 372 -15.09 -1.43 11.67
N GLU A 373 -15.45 -2.68 12.00
CA GLU A 373 -14.66 -3.51 12.90
C GLU A 373 -13.25 -3.77 12.34
N SER A 374 -13.14 -4.01 11.02
CA SER A 374 -11.85 -4.17 10.36
C SER A 374 -11.01 -2.87 10.33
N GLU A 375 -11.64 -1.71 10.16
CA GLU A 375 -10.97 -0.41 10.20
C GLU A 375 -10.44 -0.08 11.60
N GLU A 376 -11.21 -0.40 12.64
CA GLU A 376 -10.75 -0.28 14.02
C GLU A 376 -9.57 -1.21 14.30
N GLU A 377 -9.61 -2.45 13.83
CA GLU A 377 -8.52 -3.39 13.98
C GLU A 377 -7.26 -2.92 13.25
N ILE A 378 -7.39 -2.46 12.01
CA ILE A 378 -6.29 -1.82 11.26
C ILE A 378 -5.70 -0.63 12.04
N SER A 379 -6.55 0.16 12.72
CA SER A 379 -6.10 1.28 13.54
C SER A 379 -5.33 0.82 14.78
N ARG A 380 -5.78 -0.23 15.47
CA ARG A 380 -5.07 -0.85 16.60
C ARG A 380 -3.70 -1.39 16.18
N TRP A 381 -3.62 -2.13 15.07
CA TRP A 381 -2.35 -2.65 14.55
C TRP A 381 -1.40 -1.51 14.15
N ARG A 382 -1.91 -0.43 13.57
CA ARG A 382 -1.12 0.75 13.24
C ARG A 382 -0.50 1.38 14.48
N GLU A 383 -1.30 1.60 15.53
CA GLU A 383 -0.82 2.17 16.80
C GLU A 383 0.23 1.26 17.46
N ALA A 384 0.02 -0.06 17.45
CA ALA A 384 1.00 -1.03 17.95
C ALA A 384 2.33 -0.95 17.19
N CYS A 385 2.28 -0.92 15.85
CA CYS A 385 3.48 -0.75 15.03
C CYS A 385 4.19 0.58 15.30
N GLU A 386 3.45 1.68 15.51
CA GLU A 386 4.05 2.98 15.83
C GLU A 386 4.78 2.94 17.18
N MET A 387 4.17 2.34 18.21
CA MET A 387 4.82 2.13 19.52
C MET A 387 6.08 1.26 19.42
N GLU A 388 6.06 0.19 18.62
CA GLU A 388 7.24 -0.65 18.40
C GLU A 388 8.37 0.13 17.68
N VAL A 389 8.02 0.96 16.71
CA VAL A 389 8.99 1.84 16.03
C VAL A 389 9.58 2.86 17.00
N GLU A 390 8.77 3.47 17.87
CA GLU A 390 9.26 4.40 18.90
C GLU A 390 10.17 3.70 19.91
N ALA A 391 9.79 2.51 20.38
CA ALA A 391 10.63 1.68 21.25
C ALA A 391 11.96 1.31 20.57
N GLY A 392 11.91 0.93 19.29
CA GLY A 392 13.09 0.63 18.48
C GLY A 392 14.01 1.84 18.32
N LYS A 393 13.46 3.03 18.05
CA LYS A 393 14.24 4.28 17.99
C LYS A 393 14.92 4.59 19.33
N LYS A 394 14.22 4.40 20.45
CA LYS A 394 14.78 4.59 21.79
C LYS A 394 15.94 3.63 22.06
N ALA A 395 15.77 2.34 21.76
CA ALA A 395 16.83 1.34 21.92
C ALA A 395 18.06 1.65 21.05
N ILE A 396 17.86 2.09 19.81
CA ILE A 396 18.96 2.52 18.93
C ILE A 396 19.73 3.71 19.52
N ASN A 397 19.02 4.68 20.10
CA ASN A 397 19.65 5.83 20.74
C ASN A 397 20.47 5.42 21.97
N GLU A 398 19.93 4.55 22.83
CA GLU A 398 20.65 4.00 23.99
C GLU A 398 21.89 3.22 23.56
N HIS A 399 21.79 2.38 22.53
CA HIS A 399 22.95 1.67 21.98
C HIS A 399 24.00 2.63 21.40
N LYS A 400 23.58 3.73 20.75
CA LYS A 400 24.48 4.75 20.24
C LYS A 400 25.24 5.45 21.37
N GLU A 401 24.58 5.73 22.48
CA GLU A 401 25.22 6.28 23.68
C GLU A 401 26.24 5.31 24.27
N LEU A 402 25.90 4.04 24.42
CA LEU A 402 26.83 3.00 24.88
C LEU A 402 28.04 2.86 23.96
N VAL A 403 27.84 2.87 22.64
CA VAL A 403 28.95 2.85 21.68
C VAL A 403 29.85 4.07 21.82
N ASN A 404 29.30 5.25 22.11
CA ASN A 404 30.10 6.44 22.34
C ASN A 404 30.93 6.33 23.64
N ILE A 405 30.34 5.80 24.71
CA ILE A 405 31.06 5.55 25.98
C ILE A 405 32.20 4.55 25.75
N LEU A 406 31.91 3.41 25.13
CA LEU A 406 32.92 2.39 24.84
C LEU A 406 34.04 2.92 23.94
N LYS A 407 33.73 3.78 22.97
CA LYS A 407 34.76 4.46 22.16
C LYS A 407 35.65 5.36 23.01
N GLN A 408 35.07 6.13 23.95
CA GLN A 408 35.85 6.97 24.85
C GLN A 408 36.74 6.13 25.78
N GLU A 409 36.24 5.02 26.31
CA GLU A 409 37.03 4.09 27.12
C GLU A 409 38.15 3.40 26.33
N LEU A 410 37.88 3.02 25.08
CA LEU A 410 38.88 2.48 24.16
C LEU A 410 39.99 3.51 23.90
N GLU A 411 39.66 4.77 23.67
CA GLU A 411 40.67 5.82 23.46
C GLU A 411 41.49 6.09 24.73
N LYS A 412 40.86 6.06 25.92
CA LYS A 412 41.58 6.17 27.21
C LYS A 412 42.57 5.03 27.42
N THR A 413 42.14 3.78 27.18
CA THR A 413 43.01 2.60 27.32
C THR A 413 44.12 2.60 26.28
N ARG A 414 43.84 3.04 25.05
CA ARG A 414 44.84 3.21 23.99
C ARG A 414 45.91 4.24 24.37
N ALA A 415 45.50 5.39 24.93
CA ALA A 415 46.42 6.41 25.42
C ALA A 415 47.28 5.89 26.60
N ALA A 416 46.67 5.16 27.54
CA ALA A 416 47.40 4.55 28.64
C ALA A 416 48.42 3.50 28.17
N LEU A 417 48.04 2.66 27.20
CA LEU A 417 48.93 1.69 26.57
C LEU A 417 50.10 2.38 25.86
N HIS A 418 49.83 3.45 25.11
CA HIS A 418 50.88 4.24 24.46
C HIS A 418 51.90 4.78 25.48
N ILE A 419 51.44 5.36 26.59
CA ILE A 419 52.31 5.85 27.67
C ILE A 419 53.15 4.70 28.26
N SER A 420 52.55 3.53 28.50
CA SER A 420 53.27 2.36 29.00
C SER A 420 54.33 1.86 28.02
N ASN A 421 54.03 1.89 26.72
CA ASN A 421 54.97 1.49 25.69
C ASN A 421 56.16 2.45 25.59
N CYS A 422 55.92 3.77 25.64
CA CYS A 422 57.00 4.76 25.72
C CYS A 422 57.87 4.57 26.98
N LYS A 423 57.27 4.23 28.13
CA LYS A 423 58.03 3.92 29.36
C LYS A 423 58.90 2.68 29.19
N LEU A 424 58.40 1.65 28.51
CA LEU A 424 59.16 0.43 28.23
C LEU A 424 60.34 0.74 27.31
N GLN A 425 60.13 1.49 26.23
CA GLN A 425 61.20 1.94 25.34
C GLN A 425 62.29 2.73 26.09
N LEU A 426 61.90 3.65 26.97
CA LEU A 426 62.88 4.37 27.81
C LEU A 426 63.66 3.45 28.75
N LYS A 427 63.03 2.39 29.29
CA LYS A 427 63.75 1.40 30.10
C LYS A 427 64.75 0.60 29.27
N ASP A 428 64.38 0.20 28.07
CA ASP A 428 65.26 -0.52 27.14
C ASP A 428 66.47 0.37 26.75
N GLU A 429 66.25 1.66 26.50
CA GLU A 429 67.32 2.63 26.23
C GLU A 429 68.26 2.82 27.43
N ILE A 430 67.71 2.90 28.65
CA ILE A 430 68.50 2.99 29.89
C ILE A 430 69.31 1.71 30.11
N GLU A 431 68.73 0.53 29.89
CA GLU A 431 69.44 -0.74 30.01
C GLU A 431 70.57 -0.84 28.98
N ALA A 432 70.31 -0.47 27.72
CA ALA A 432 71.33 -0.41 26.68
C ALA A 432 72.48 0.56 27.06
N ALA A 433 72.16 1.74 27.61
CA ALA A 433 73.16 2.70 28.08
C ALA A 433 73.96 2.17 29.28
N SER A 434 73.30 1.47 30.22
CA SER A 434 73.95 0.83 31.37
C SER A 434 74.91 -0.28 30.94
N ILE A 435 74.51 -1.12 29.99
CA ILE A 435 75.37 -2.16 29.40
C ILE A 435 76.58 -1.50 28.72
N ALA A 436 76.37 -0.48 27.88
CA ALA A 436 77.48 0.22 27.22
C ALA A 436 78.44 0.89 28.22
N ALA A 437 77.92 1.50 29.29
CA ALA A 437 78.71 2.09 30.35
C ALA A 437 79.52 1.04 31.13
N ARG A 438 78.90 -0.11 31.46
CA ARG A 438 79.58 -1.25 32.09
C ARG A 438 80.71 -1.77 31.21
N GLU A 439 80.45 -1.99 29.93
CA GLU A 439 81.48 -2.44 28.98
C GLU A 439 82.63 -1.41 28.86
N ALA A 440 82.33 -0.12 28.86
CA ALA A 440 83.36 0.93 28.85
C ALA A 440 84.22 0.91 30.13
N ALA A 441 83.58 0.73 31.29
CA ALA A 441 84.27 0.59 32.57
C ALA A 441 85.14 -0.68 32.63
N GLU A 442 84.64 -1.82 32.15
CA GLU A 442 85.40 -3.07 32.05
C GLU A 442 86.61 -2.92 31.12
N ARG A 443 86.45 -2.29 29.95
CA ARG A 443 87.58 -1.97 29.06
C ARG A 443 88.62 -1.07 29.75
N SER A 444 88.17 -0.07 30.50
CA SER A 444 89.08 0.81 31.26
C SER A 444 89.82 0.05 32.37
N LEU A 445 89.14 -0.87 33.07
CA LEU A 445 89.74 -1.71 34.11
C LEU A 445 90.80 -2.65 33.51
N GLN A 446 90.48 -3.33 32.40
CA GLN A 446 91.43 -4.18 31.67
C GLN A 446 92.68 -3.40 31.22
N LEU A 447 92.51 -2.15 30.78
CA LEU A 447 93.62 -1.26 30.46
C LEU A 447 94.46 -0.89 31.70
N ALA A 448 93.82 -0.64 32.84
CA ALA A 448 94.53 -0.38 34.09
C ALA A 448 95.30 -1.61 34.58
N ASP A 449 94.70 -2.80 34.53
CA ASP A 449 95.34 -4.06 34.91
C ASP A 449 96.53 -4.40 34.01
N SER A 450 96.38 -4.25 32.69
CA SER A 450 97.50 -4.43 31.76
C SER A 450 98.65 -3.45 32.04
N ARG A 451 98.37 -2.15 32.28
CA ARG A 451 99.39 -1.19 32.72
C ARG A 451 100.03 -1.55 34.06
N ALA A 452 99.24 -1.99 35.04
CA ALA A 452 99.74 -2.38 36.36
C ALA A 452 100.62 -3.64 36.29
N THR A 453 100.29 -4.61 35.43
CA THR A 453 101.16 -5.76 35.18
C THR A 453 102.46 -5.37 34.48
N GLU A 454 102.43 -4.44 33.53
CA GLU A 454 103.62 -3.91 32.89
C GLU A 454 104.53 -3.15 33.89
N LEU A 455 103.96 -2.27 34.71
CA LEU A 455 104.69 -1.57 35.77
C LEU A 455 105.30 -2.54 36.79
N ARG A 456 104.58 -3.61 37.17
CA ARG A 456 105.12 -4.66 38.05
C ARG A 456 106.34 -5.33 37.44
N LYS A 457 106.29 -5.71 36.16
CA LYS A 457 107.45 -6.27 35.45
C LYS A 457 108.64 -5.31 35.44
N GLN A 458 108.40 -4.01 35.23
CA GLN A 458 109.45 -2.99 35.30
C GLN A 458 110.05 -2.88 36.70
N ILE A 459 109.23 -2.88 37.77
CA ILE A 459 109.69 -2.86 39.16
C ILE A 459 110.48 -4.13 39.48
N GLU A 460 110.02 -5.30 39.07
CA GLU A 460 110.73 -6.56 39.27
C GLU A 460 112.10 -6.53 38.60
N GLU A 461 112.21 -6.04 37.36
CA GLU A 461 113.50 -5.91 36.69
C GLU A 461 114.41 -4.88 37.38
N LEU A 462 113.88 -3.72 37.81
CA LEU A 462 114.64 -2.75 38.60
C LEU A 462 115.10 -3.33 39.94
N THR A 463 114.27 -4.15 40.59
CA THR A 463 114.61 -4.84 41.84
C THR A 463 115.70 -5.88 41.59
N ARG A 464 115.63 -6.63 40.50
CA ARG A 464 116.68 -7.57 40.08
C ARG A 464 117.99 -6.83 39.81
N GLN A 465 117.94 -5.68 39.16
CA GLN A 465 119.10 -4.79 38.97
C GLN A 465 119.67 -4.30 40.31
N LEU A 466 118.82 -3.91 41.26
CA LEU A 466 119.22 -3.54 42.62
C LEU A 466 119.87 -4.71 43.37
N GLU A 467 119.31 -5.92 43.31
CA GLU A 467 119.93 -7.09 43.95
C GLU A 467 121.30 -7.41 43.37
N VAL A 468 121.48 -7.29 42.05
CA VAL A 468 122.78 -7.46 41.39
C VAL A 468 123.76 -6.36 41.83
N ALA A 469 123.29 -5.11 41.91
CA ALA A 469 124.08 -3.99 42.43
C ALA A 469 124.45 -4.19 43.91
N GLU A 470 123.52 -4.64 44.76
CA GLU A 470 123.74 -4.92 46.17
C GLU A 470 124.68 -6.12 46.37
N LYS A 471 124.58 -7.17 45.55
CA LYS A 471 125.55 -8.28 45.57
C LYS A 471 126.95 -7.78 45.20
N LYS A 472 127.09 -6.91 44.20
CA LYS A 472 128.36 -6.22 43.90
C LYS A 472 128.82 -5.33 45.06
N GLU A 473 127.90 -4.65 45.74
CA GLU A 473 128.18 -3.81 46.90
C GLU A 473 128.59 -4.65 48.14
N ARG A 474 127.95 -5.79 48.42
CA ARG A 474 128.33 -6.74 49.50
C ARG A 474 129.72 -7.34 49.27
N ILE A 475 130.13 -7.56 48.02
CA ILE A 475 131.51 -7.93 47.66
C ILE A 475 132.46 -6.77 47.94
N ASN A 476 132.03 -5.52 47.73
CA ASN A 476 132.79 -4.31 48.06
C ASN A 476 132.76 -3.93 49.57
N ARG A 477 131.79 -4.43 50.36
CA ARG A 477 131.62 -4.14 51.82
C ARG A 477 132.68 -4.75 52.74
N ARG A 478 133.71 -5.43 52.21
CA ARG A 478 134.97 -5.64 52.97
C ARG A 478 135.78 -4.36 53.14
N ARG A 479 135.38 -3.24 52.54
CA ARG A 479 135.85 -1.90 52.89
C ARG A 479 134.67 -0.94 52.93
N VAL A 480 134.67 -0.12 53.97
CA VAL A 480 133.89 1.11 54.14
C VAL A 480 132.61 1.00 54.99
N ARG A 481 132.59 1.95 55.93
CA ARG A 481 131.81 2.10 57.15
C ARG A 481 130.40 2.60 56.89
N HIS A 482 129.56 2.40 57.91
CA HIS A 482 128.22 2.93 58.07
C HIS A 482 128.05 4.35 57.50
N VAL A 483 127.12 4.49 56.55
CA VAL A 483 126.52 5.76 56.20
C VAL A 483 125.01 5.59 56.34
N CYS A 484 124.50 6.12 57.43
CA CYS A 484 123.09 6.20 57.76
C CYS A 484 122.42 7.10 56.72
N TRP A 485 121.38 6.61 56.01
CA TRP A 485 120.53 7.48 55.19
C TRP A 485 119.27 7.90 55.98
N PRO A 486 118.82 9.16 55.87
CA PRO A 486 117.95 9.80 56.82
C PRO A 486 116.47 9.56 56.51
N MET A 487 115.69 9.33 57.58
CA MET A 487 114.25 9.49 57.53
C MET A 487 113.91 10.95 57.21
N ARG A 488 113.42 11.21 56.00
CA ARG A 488 112.78 12.48 55.68
C ARG A 488 111.29 12.33 55.99
N ALA A 489 110.82 13.04 57.00
CA ALA A 489 109.41 13.10 57.37
C ALA A 489 108.55 13.49 56.15
N LEU A 490 107.74 12.55 55.66
CA LEU A 490 106.69 12.85 54.72
C LEU A 490 105.54 13.48 55.52
N LYS A 491 105.32 14.77 55.26
CA LYS A 491 104.17 15.53 55.71
C LYS A 491 102.89 14.75 55.37
N PHE A 492 102.12 14.40 56.40
CA PHE A 492 100.67 14.31 56.27
C PHE A 492 100.17 15.70 55.83
N CYS A 493 99.68 15.82 54.60
CA CYS A 493 98.78 16.90 54.24
C CYS A 493 97.34 16.42 54.54
N PRO A 494 96.61 17.08 55.44
CA PRO A 494 95.21 16.79 55.64
C PRO A 494 94.40 17.28 54.44
N ALA A 495 93.28 16.60 54.19
CA ALA A 495 92.28 16.97 53.22
C ALA A 495 91.91 18.46 53.34
N THR A 496 92.05 19.21 52.25
CA THR A 496 91.41 20.51 52.08
C THR A 496 90.28 20.35 51.08
N ASN A 497 89.10 20.10 51.63
CA ASN A 497 87.84 20.47 51.03
C ASN A 497 87.87 21.97 50.73
N THR A 498 87.74 22.36 49.47
CA THR A 498 87.06 23.62 49.11
C THR A 498 86.30 23.47 47.78
N THR A 499 85.02 23.13 47.92
CA THR A 499 83.90 23.92 47.40
C THR A 499 84.02 24.46 45.95
N GLY A 500 83.70 23.58 45.00
CA GLY A 500 82.95 23.94 43.80
C GLY A 500 81.47 23.62 44.02
N ILE A 501 80.74 24.54 44.66
CA ILE A 501 79.28 24.50 44.77
C ILE A 501 78.71 24.61 43.35
N ARG A 502 78.15 23.52 42.83
CA ARG A 502 77.01 23.58 41.92
C ARG A 502 75.94 22.67 42.48
N ASN A 503 74.89 23.33 42.95
CA ASN A 503 73.65 22.76 43.44
C ASN A 503 73.15 21.67 42.49
N VAL A 504 73.13 20.43 42.95
CA VAL A 504 72.24 19.40 42.40
C VAL A 504 71.35 19.00 43.56
N THR A 505 70.17 19.61 43.55
CA THR A 505 69.06 19.31 44.43
C THR A 505 68.83 17.80 44.42
N GLN A 506 69.01 17.16 45.58
CA GLN A 506 68.31 15.91 45.88
C GLN A 506 66.82 16.21 45.74
N MET A 507 66.18 15.73 44.67
CA MET A 507 64.74 15.55 44.67
C MET A 507 64.47 14.13 45.16
N LEU A 508 64.15 14.03 46.46
CA LEU A 508 63.32 12.97 46.99
C LEU A 508 62.01 12.94 46.18
N PRO A 509 61.51 11.76 45.77
CA PRO A 509 60.11 11.63 45.40
C PRO A 509 59.29 11.63 46.69
N GLU A 510 58.64 12.75 46.98
CA GLU A 510 57.54 12.78 47.94
C GLU A 510 56.42 11.88 47.40
N MET A 511 56.11 10.82 48.17
CA MET A 511 54.85 10.12 48.04
C MET A 511 53.74 11.05 48.51
N HIS A 512 53.02 11.65 47.58
CA HIS A 512 51.70 12.22 47.87
C HIS A 512 50.61 11.34 47.27
N THR A 513 49.92 10.68 48.19
CA THR A 513 48.55 10.19 48.08
C THR A 513 47.66 11.16 47.30
N LEU A 514 47.10 10.71 46.19
CA LEU A 514 45.87 11.30 45.66
C LEU A 514 44.69 10.45 46.10
N SER A 515 43.97 11.05 47.04
CA SER A 515 42.62 10.71 47.46
C SER A 515 41.70 10.52 46.25
N VAL A 516 41.04 9.37 46.28
CA VAL A 516 39.69 9.15 45.76
C VAL A 516 38.76 10.25 46.28
N ASN A 517 38.00 10.87 45.38
CA ASN A 517 36.61 11.28 45.62
C ASN A 517 35.93 11.61 44.28
N ILE A 518 34.91 10.79 43.98
CA ILE A 518 33.73 10.96 43.11
C ILE A 518 33.97 11.42 41.67
#